data_AF-A0A971TGA6-F1
#
_entry.id   AF-A0A971TGA6-F1
#
_cell.length_a   1.000
_cell.length_b   1.000
_cell.length_c   1.000
_cell.angle_alpha   90.00
_cell.angle_beta   90.00
_cell.angle_gamma   90.00
#
_symmetry.space_group_name_H-M   'P 1'
#
loop_
_entity.id
_entity.type
_entity.pdbx_description
1 polymer ?
#
loop_
_entity_poly.entity_id
_entity_poly.type
_entity_poly.pdbx_seq_one_letter_code
_entity_poly.pdbx_strand_id
1 'polypeptide(L)'
;MQKRILLATLIILIILWFTRWDVAASKTSDSRVTHWKRDTWTGAIIIEKYRSHEVTKETAQYGIVPIKTATNIWIGLLLINSVWLIYVIKKEGNSSAT
;
A
#
# COMPACT_ATOMS: atom_id res chain seq x y z
N MET A 1 6.59 26.58 0.77
CA MET A 1 5.26 25.96 1.04
C MET A 1 5.08 24.63 0.31
N GLN A 2 5.44 24.55 -0.97
CA GLN A 2 5.30 23.35 -1.80
C GLN A 2 5.91 22.07 -1.18
N LYS A 3 7.14 22.14 -0.65
CA LYS A 3 7.77 21.02 0.07
C LYS A 3 6.91 20.45 1.21
N ARG A 4 6.29 21.34 2.02
CA ARG A 4 5.47 20.94 3.17
C ARG A 4 4.18 20.23 2.72
N ILE A 5 3.56 20.71 1.63
CA ILE A 5 2.38 20.09 1.04
C ILE A 5 2.73 18.69 0.53
N LEU A 6 3.80 18.54 -0.26
CA LEU A 6 4.21 17.24 -0.80
C LEU A 6 4.56 16.22 0.29
N LEU A 7 5.22 16.68 1.36
CA LEU A 7 5.53 15.85 2.52
C LEU A 7 4.25 15.41 3.25
N ALA A 8 3.32 16.34 3.49
CA ALA A 8 2.03 16.01 4.10
C ALA A 8 1.23 15.02 3.25
N THR A 9 1.18 15.24 1.92
CA THR A 9 0.57 14.31 0.97
C THR A 9 1.23 12.94 1.04
N LEU A 10 2.56 12.87 1.14
CA LEU A 10 3.27 11.59 1.24
C LEU A 10 2.89 10.83 2.51
N ILE A 11 2.83 11.53 3.64
CA ILE A 11 2.43 10.94 4.93
C ILE A 11 0.99 10.40 4.83
N ILE A 12 0.07 11.18 4.28
CA ILE A 12 -1.33 10.76 4.09
C ILE A 12 -1.41 9.52 3.19
N LEU A 13 -0.67 9.51 2.07
CA LEU A 13 -0.61 8.36 1.16
C LEU A 13 -0.08 7.11 1.85
N ILE A 14 0.94 7.23 2.71
CA ILE A 14 1.48 6.10 3.47
C ILE A 14 0.43 5.56 4.47
N ILE A 15 -0.23 6.44 5.23
CA ILE A 15 -1.27 6.04 6.19
C ILE A 15 -2.40 5.31 5.46
N LEU A 16 -2.88 5.88 4.35
CA LEU A 16 -3.93 5.31 3.53
C LEU A 16 -3.56 3.92 2.97
N TRP A 17 -2.29 3.71 2.60
CA TRP A 17 -1.79 2.41 2.18
C TRP A 17 -1.87 1.36 3.29
N PHE A 18 -1.55 1.71 4.54
CA PHE A 18 -1.68 0.78 5.65
C PHE A 18 -3.15 0.46 5.97
N THR A 19 -4.06 1.44 5.86
CA THR A 19 -5.51 1.23 6.04
C THR A 19 -6.18 0.45 4.90
N ARG A 20 -5.44 0.13 3.83
CA ARG A 20 -5.94 -0.66 2.70
C ARG A 20 -6.29 -2.09 3.09
N TRP A 21 -5.56 -2.66 4.04
CA TRP A 21 -5.68 -4.07 4.39
C TRP A 21 -6.45 -4.23 5.69
N ASP A 22 -7.65 -4.80 5.59
CA ASP A 22 -8.45 -5.15 6.75
C ASP A 22 -8.45 -6.68 6.95
N VAL A 23 -8.30 -7.14 8.19
CA VAL A 23 -8.33 -8.57 8.51
C VAL A 23 -9.77 -8.94 8.83
N ALA A 24 -10.48 -9.49 7.84
CA ALA A 24 -11.88 -9.83 7.98
C ALA A 24 -12.11 -11.06 8.88
N ALA A 25 -11.22 -12.06 8.82
CA ALA A 25 -11.29 -13.24 9.67
C ALA A 25 -9.93 -13.93 9.79
N SER A 26 -9.75 -14.68 10.88
CA SER A 26 -8.58 -15.55 11.10
C SER A 26 -9.05 -16.91 11.62
N LYS A 27 -8.49 -18.00 11.10
CA LYS A 27 -8.74 -19.36 11.57
C LYS A 27 -7.41 -20.08 11.76
N THR A 28 -7.17 -20.53 12.98
CA THR A 28 -5.98 -21.30 13.36
C THR A 28 -6.34 -22.78 13.46
N SER A 29 -5.42 -23.63 13.03
CA SER A 29 -5.44 -25.09 13.16
C SER A 29 -4.04 -25.56 13.54
N ASP A 30 -3.91 -26.78 14.04
CA ASP A 30 -2.67 -27.31 14.63
C ASP A 30 -1.40 -27.15 13.77
N SER A 31 -1.54 -27.04 12.45
CA SER A 31 -0.41 -26.87 11.52
C SER A 31 -0.56 -25.70 10.53
N ARG A 32 -1.61 -24.87 10.66
CA ARG A 32 -1.89 -23.81 9.67
C ARG A 32 -2.68 -22.66 10.28
N VAL A 33 -2.31 -21.44 9.92
CA VAL A 33 -3.12 -20.22 10.15
C VAL A 33 -3.67 -19.75 8.81
N THR A 34 -4.96 -19.47 8.74
CA THR A 34 -5.62 -18.92 7.55
C THR A 34 -6.18 -17.54 7.88
N HIS A 35 -5.76 -16.53 7.14
CA HIS A 35 -6.27 -15.17 7.24
C HIS A 35 -7.08 -14.82 6.01
N TRP A 36 -8.28 -14.27 6.21
CA TRP A 36 -9.04 -13.61 5.17
C TRP A 36 -8.79 -12.12 5.29
N LYS A 37 -8.07 -11.57 4.31
CA LYS A 37 -7.80 -10.14 4.21
C LYS A 37 -8.71 -9.54 3.16
N ARG A 38 -9.36 -8.45 3.51
CA ARG A 38 -10.13 -7.63 2.60
C ARG A 38 -9.28 -6.44 2.18
N ASP A 39 -9.13 -6.27 0.87
CA ASP A 39 -8.62 -5.03 0.30
C ASP A 39 -9.77 -4.01 0.29
N THR A 40 -9.76 -3.05 1.21
CA THR A 40 -10.85 -2.08 1.38
C THR A 40 -11.03 -1.17 0.18
N TRP A 41 -10.00 -1.07 -0.67
CA TRP A 41 -9.99 -0.19 -1.83
C TRP A 41 -10.61 -0.83 -3.06
N THR A 42 -10.32 -2.11 -3.28
CA THR A 42 -10.90 -2.87 -4.40
C THR A 42 -12.15 -3.63 -4.00
N GLY A 43 -12.34 -3.89 -2.71
CA GLY A 43 -13.35 -4.81 -2.17
C GLY A 43 -12.97 -6.28 -2.31
N ALA A 44 -11.79 -6.60 -2.84
CA ALA A 44 -11.36 -7.98 -3.06
C ALA A 44 -11.05 -8.69 -1.73
N ILE A 45 -11.28 -10.01 -1.68
CA ILE A 45 -10.95 -10.85 -0.52
C ILE A 45 -9.83 -11.81 -0.91
N ILE A 46 -8.75 -11.79 -0.14
CA ILE A 46 -7.56 -12.61 -0.30
C ILE A 46 -7.46 -13.56 0.89
N ILE A 47 -7.28 -14.84 0.61
CA ILE A 47 -6.99 -15.87 1.61
C ILE A 47 -5.49 -16.06 1.65
N GLU A 48 -4.89 -15.81 2.80
CA GLU A 48 -3.49 -16.09 3.08
C GLU A 48 -3.42 -17.30 4.01
N LYS A 49 -2.90 -18.42 3.49
CA LYS A 49 -2.68 -19.67 4.24
C LYS A 49 -1.21 -19.73 4.63
N TYR A 50 -0.94 -19.70 5.92
CA TYR A 50 0.37 -19.78 6.53
C TYR A 50 0.61 -21.20 7.06
N ARG A 51 1.59 -21.88 6.49
CA ARG A 51 2.17 -23.14 6.98
C ARG A 51 3.62 -22.86 7.37
N SER A 52 4.23 -23.62 8.29
CA SER A 52 5.51 -23.33 8.96
C SER A 52 6.57 -22.53 8.18
N HIS A 53 6.75 -22.77 6.87
CA HIS A 53 7.66 -22.00 6.00
C HIS A 53 7.04 -21.52 4.68
N GLU A 54 5.73 -21.64 4.50
CA GLU A 54 5.05 -21.34 3.24
C GLU A 54 3.84 -20.43 3.46
N VAL A 55 3.72 -19.43 2.60
CA VAL A 55 2.54 -18.56 2.53
C VAL A 55 1.92 -18.73 1.15
N THR A 56 0.75 -19.38 1.09
CA THR A 56 -0.05 -19.47 -0.13
C THR A 56 -1.09 -18.36 -0.12
N LYS A 57 -1.20 -17.62 -1.22
CA LYS A 57 -2.20 -16.55 -1.39
C LYS A 57 -3.16 -16.92 -2.52
N GLU A 58 -4.44 -16.89 -2.22
CA GLU A 58 -5.51 -17.16 -3.18
C GLU A 58 -6.53 -16.03 -3.13
N THR A 59 -7.04 -15.60 -4.28
CA THR A 59 -8.12 -14.60 -4.32
C THR A 59 -9.45 -15.35 -4.18
N ALA A 60 -10.14 -15.15 -3.05
CA ALA A 60 -11.46 -15.75 -2.83
C ALA A 60 -12.57 -14.98 -3.54
N GLN A 61 -12.42 -13.66 -3.63
CA GLN A 61 -13.39 -12.80 -4.30
C GLN A 61 -12.66 -11.67 -5.01
N TYR A 62 -12.95 -11.50 -6.30
CA TYR A 62 -12.46 -10.35 -7.06
C TYR A 62 -13.24 -9.09 -6.69
N GLY A 63 -12.50 -7.98 -6.62
CA GLY A 63 -13.05 -6.66 -6.38
C GLY A 63 -13.45 -5.93 -7.66
N ILE A 64 -13.78 -4.65 -7.52
CA ILE A 64 -14.15 -3.73 -8.61
C ILE A 64 -13.01 -3.60 -9.64
N VAL A 65 -11.77 -3.64 -9.16
CA VAL A 65 -10.55 -3.55 -9.98
C VAL A 65 -9.60 -4.68 -9.57
N PRO A 66 -8.85 -5.29 -10.50
CA PRO A 66 -7.83 -6.27 -10.15
C PRO A 66 -6.83 -5.72 -9.12
N ILE A 67 -6.55 -6.50 -8.07
CA ILE A 67 -5.65 -6.11 -6.97
C ILE A 67 -4.29 -5.64 -7.49
N LYS A 68 -3.75 -6.30 -8.53
CA LYS A 68 -2.47 -5.91 -9.16
C LYS A 68 -2.54 -4.51 -9.75
N THR A 69 -3.62 -4.18 -10.46
CA THR A 69 -3.82 -2.85 -11.05
C THR A 69 -3.94 -1.78 -9.97
N ALA A 70 -4.75 -2.03 -8.94
CA ALA A 70 -4.90 -1.09 -7.82
C ALA A 70 -3.58 -0.85 -7.08
N THR A 71 -2.78 -1.92 -6.87
CA THR A 71 -1.44 -1.82 -6.30
C THR A 71 -0.48 -1.01 -7.18
N ASN A 72 -0.51 -1.19 -8.50
CA ASN A 72 0.33 -0.43 -9.42
C ASN A 72 0.00 1.06 -9.42
N ILE A 73 -1.30 1.41 -9.42
CA ILE A 73 -1.75 2.81 -9.32
C ILE A 73 -1.21 3.45 -8.04
N TRP A 74 -1.32 2.72 -6.93
CA TRP A 74 -0.82 3.16 -5.63
C TRP A 74 0.69 3.40 -5.59
N ILE A 75 1.47 2.43 -6.09
CA ILE A 75 2.91 2.54 -6.17
C ILE A 75 3.28 3.74 -7.06
N GLY A 76 2.57 3.93 -8.18
CA GLY A 76 2.73 5.08 -9.05
C GLY A 76 2.53 6.41 -8.32
N LEU A 77 1.45 6.54 -7.53
CA LEU A 77 1.18 7.74 -6.73
C LEU A 77 2.29 8.02 -5.71
N LEU A 78 2.75 6.99 -5.00
CA LEU A 78 3.86 7.11 -4.04
C LEU A 78 5.16 7.54 -4.72
N LEU A 79 5.49 6.92 -5.86
CA LEU A 79 6.70 7.23 -6.62
C LEU A 79 6.68 8.64 -7.18
N ILE A 80 5.60 9.05 -7.86
CA ILE A 80 5.47 10.39 -8.44
C ILE A 80 5.59 11.45 -7.36
N ASN A 81 4.89 11.28 -6.23
CA ASN A 81 4.96 12.24 -5.13
C ASN A 81 6.37 12.30 -4.50
N SER A 82 7.02 11.14 -4.33
CA SER A 82 8.38 11.06 -3.78
C SER A 82 9.41 11.73 -4.70
N VAL A 83 9.36 11.45 -6.01
CA VAL A 83 10.24 12.05 -7.01
C VAL A 83 10.07 13.57 -7.04
N TRP A 84 8.83 14.05 -7.02
CA TRP A 84 8.53 15.47 -7.02
C TRP A 84 9.02 16.16 -5.75
N LEU A 85 8.85 15.52 -4.59
CA LEU A 85 9.38 16.02 -3.32
C LEU A 85 10.91 16.15 -3.35
N ILE A 86 11.62 15.12 -3.86
CA ILE A 86 13.08 15.15 -4.01
C ILE A 86 13.51 16.29 -4.95
N TYR A 87 12.81 16.46 -6.08
CA TYR A 87 13.07 17.54 -7.03
C TYR A 87 12.94 18.93 -6.38
N VAL A 88 11.86 19.16 -5.63
CA VAL A 88 11.64 20.42 -4.90
C VAL A 88 12.74 20.66 -3.86
N ILE A 89 13.12 19.64 -3.09
CA ILE A 89 14.20 19.75 -2.10
C ILE A 89 15.52 20.13 -2.76
N LYS A 90 15.89 19.49 -3.87
CA LYS A 90 17.12 19.82 -4.61
C LYS A 90 17.10 21.25 -5.17
N LYS A 91 15.96 21.66 -5.74
CA LYS A 91 15.80 23.01 -6.30
C LYS A 91 15.94 24.09 -5.23
N GLU A 92 15.26 23.93 -4.08
CA GLU A 92 15.34 24.87 -2.97
C GLU A 92 16.78 24.93 -2.37
N GLY A 93 17.48 23.80 -2.28
CA GLY A 93 18.86 23.75 -1.81
C GLY A 93 19.86 24.46 -2.74
N ASN A 94 19.69 24.33 -4.06
CA ASN A 94 20.52 25.06 -5.03
C ASN A 94 20.29 26.58 -5.00
N SER A 95 19.05 27.02 -4.79
CA SER A 95 18.72 28.45 -4.69
C SER A 95 19.25 29.12 -3.42
N SER A 96 19.59 28.36 -2.38
CA SER A 96 20.22 28.90 -1.16
C SER A 96 21.76 28.98 -1.21
N ALA A 97 22.38 28.44 -2.27
CA ALA A 97 23.84 28.43 -2.46
C ALA A 97 24.33 29.50 -3.45
N THR A 98 23.42 30.31 -4.01
CA THR A 98 23.65 31.49 -4.86
C THR A 98 23.13 32.72 -4.18
#